data_AF-A0A947IKF1-F1
#
_entry.id   AF-A0A947IKF1-F1
#
_cell.length_a   1.000
_cell.length_b   1.000
_cell.length_c   1.000
_cell.angle_alpha   90.00
_cell.angle_beta   90.00
_cell.angle_gamma   90.00
#
_symmetry.space_group_name_H-M   'P 1'
#
loop_
_entity.id
_entity.type
_entity.pdbx_description
1 polymer ?
#
loop_
_entity_poly.entity_id
_entity_poly.type
_entity_poly.pdbx_seq_one_letter_code
_entity_poly.pdbx_strand_id
1 'polypeptide(L)' 'MLIFDSGVGSLSIGAAIHQLIPQANLLYAMDHGGFPYGEWQEDALVAHICQTVSALLQQHKADIVVMA' A
#
# COMPACT_ATOMS: atom_id res chain seq x y z
N MET A 1 1.31 1.75 10.20
CA MET A 1 1.99 1.75 8.89
C MET A 1 1.00 1.24 7.86
N LEU A 2 0.88 1.92 6.73
CA LEU A 2 0.08 1.48 5.59
C LEU A 2 0.99 0.70 4.64
N ILE A 3 0.64 -0.54 4.33
CA ILE A 3 1.29 -1.38 3.32
C ILE A 3 0.37 -1.39 2.10
N PHE A 4 0.84 -0.86 0.98
CA PHE A 4 0.06 -0.66 -0.24
C PHE A 4 0.72 -1.41 -1.40
N ASP A 5 -0.05 -2.29 -2.04
CA ASP A 5 0.39 -3.16 -3.15
C ASP A 5 -0.83 -3.44 -4.04
N SER A 6 -0.59 -3.82 -5.29
CA SER A 6 -1.61 -4.33 -6.20
C SER A 6 -1.90 -5.83 -6.01
N GLY A 7 -1.05 -6.56 -5.26
CA GLY A 7 -1.09 -8.02 -5.11
C GLY A 7 -1.02 -8.59 -3.68
N VAL A 8 -0.92 -9.93 -3.60
CA VAL A 8 -0.75 -10.69 -2.34
C VAL A 8 0.69 -10.68 -1.81
N GLY A 9 1.63 -10.11 -2.56
CA GLY A 9 3.06 -10.05 -2.21
C GLY A 9 3.33 -9.25 -0.94
N SER A 10 2.54 -8.20 -0.72
CA SER A 10 2.54 -7.35 0.48
C SER A 10 2.48 -8.10 1.82
N LEU A 11 1.89 -9.30 1.88
CA LEU A 11 1.83 -10.09 3.12
C LEU A 11 3.22 -10.57 3.56
N SER A 12 4.13 -10.86 2.62
CA SER A 12 5.50 -11.27 2.95
C SER A 12 6.31 -10.12 3.55
N ILE A 13 6.18 -8.91 3.00
CA ILE A 13 6.80 -7.69 3.51
C ILE A 13 6.23 -7.35 4.88
N GLY A 14 4.91 -7.41 5.02
CA GLY A 14 4.24 -7.15 6.28
C GLY A 14 4.59 -8.16 7.38
N ALA A 15 4.76 -9.44 7.04
CA ALA A 15 5.27 -10.45 7.96
C ALA A 15 6.69 -10.13 8.46
N ALA A 16 7.59 -9.70 7.55
CA ALA A 16 8.94 -9.30 7.93
C ALA A 16 8.95 -8.05 8.84
N ILE A 17 8.10 -7.05 8.54
CA ILE A 17 7.93 -5.86 9.40
C ILE A 17 7.42 -6.28 10.78
N HIS A 18 6.41 -7.15 10.84
CA HIS A 18 5.84 -7.61 12.11
C HIS A 18 6.85 -8.40 12.94
N GLN A 19 7.72 -9.19 12.32
CA GLN A 19 8.80 -9.90 13.03
C GLN A 19 9.80 -8.93 13.69
N LEU A 20 10.16 -7.84 13.00
CA LEU A 20 11.11 -6.84 13.50
C LEU A 20 10.46 -5.87 14.50
N ILE A 21 9.19 -5.53 14.29
CA ILE A 21 8.44 -4.56 15.11
C ILE A 21 7.05 -5.15 15.43
N PRO A 22 6.95 -6.09 16.39
CA PRO A 22 5.69 -6.79 16.67
C PRO A 22 4.55 -5.88 17.15
N GLN A 23 4.87 -4.73 17.72
CA GLN A 23 3.90 -3.74 18.19
C GLN A 23 3.44 -2.77 17.10
N ALA A 24 4.00 -2.85 15.89
CA ALA A 24 3.56 -2.00 14.79
C ALA A 24 2.13 -2.35 14.37
N ASN A 25 1.25 -1.35 14.36
CA ASN A 25 -0.07 -1.47 13.75
C ASN A 25 0.07 -1.42 12.23
N LEU A 26 -0.21 -2.54 11.56
CA LEU A 26 -0.13 -2.67 10.11
C LEU A 26 -1.54 -2.60 9.50
N LEU A 27 -1.72 -1.68 8.56
CA LEU A 27 -2.91 -1.57 7.71
C LEU A 27 -2.51 -2.01 6.31
N TYR A 28 -3.19 -3.01 5.76
CA TYR A 28 -2.96 -3.48 4.40
C TYR A 28 -4.03 -2.91 3.47
N ALA A 29 -3.61 -2.39 2.32
CA ALA A 29 -4.49 -1.95 1.27
C ALA A 29 -4.03 -2.57 -0.06
N MET A 30 -4.95 -3.31 -0.69
CA MET A 30 -4.71 -3.94 -1.99
C MET A 30 -5.41 -3.12 -3.08
N ASP A 31 -4.63 -2.59 -4.02
CA ASP A 31 -5.13 -1.78 -5.12
C ASP A 31 -5.61 -2.63 -6.29
N HIS A 32 -6.82 -3.15 -6.17
CA HIS A 32 -7.47 -3.87 -7.27
C HIS A 32 -7.87 -2.94 -8.42
N GLY A 33 -8.05 -1.63 -8.16
CA GLY A 33 -8.46 -0.67 -9.19
C GLY A 33 -7.35 -0.33 -10.17
N GLY A 34 -6.09 -0.34 -9.70
CA GLY A 34 -4.91 -0.17 -10.54
C GLY A 34 -4.33 -1.46 -11.11
N PHE A 35 -4.71 -2.63 -10.58
CA PHE A 35 -4.11 -3.89 -11.01
C PHE A 35 -4.50 -4.28 -12.47
N PRO A 36 -3.55 -4.76 -13.30
CA PRO A 36 -2.10 -4.81 -13.07
C PRO A 36 -1.42 -3.49 -13.45
N TYR A 37 -0.50 -3.00 -12.59
CA TYR A 37 0.20 -1.72 -12.81
C TYR A 37 0.98 -1.65 -14.13
N GLY A 38 1.47 -2.80 -14.63
CA GLY A 38 2.23 -2.86 -15.88
C GLY A 38 1.43 -2.49 -17.14
N GLU A 39 0.09 -2.43 -17.05
CA GLU A 39 -0.78 -2.04 -18.17
C GLU A 39 -1.08 -0.53 -18.18
N TRP A 40 -0.66 0.21 -17.16
CA TRP A 40 -0.92 1.65 -17.05
C TRP A 40 0.20 2.48 -17.68
N GLN A 41 -0.17 3.66 -18.19
CA GLN A 41 0.79 4.73 -18.43
C GLN A 41 1.30 5.25 -17.08
N GLU A 42 2.60 5.56 -17.00
CA GLU A 42 3.27 5.94 -15.75
C GLU A 42 2.56 7.09 -15.02
N ASP A 43 2.28 8.20 -15.72
CA ASP A 43 1.62 9.37 -15.13
C ASP A 43 0.22 9.04 -14.60
N ALA A 44 -0.53 8.21 -15.33
CA ALA A 44 -1.87 7.79 -14.94
C ALA A 44 -1.84 6.89 -13.69
N LEU A 45 -0.86 5.98 -13.63
CA LEU A 45 -0.65 5.11 -12.48
C LEU A 45 -0.28 5.92 -11.23
N VAL A 46 0.66 6.84 -11.36
CA VAL A 46 1.08 7.71 -10.25
C VAL A 46 -0.11 8.51 -9.72
N ALA A 47 -0.91 9.10 -10.61
CA ALA A 47 -2.10 9.85 -10.22
C ALA A 47 -3.11 8.96 -9.45
N HIS A 48 -3.38 7.75 -9.94
CA HIS A 48 -4.27 6.78 -9.29
C HIS A 48 -3.76 6.36 -7.90
N ILE A 49 -2.48 6.01 -7.78
CA ILE A 49 -1.86 5.62 -6.51
C ILE A 49 -1.91 6.78 -5.51
N CYS A 50 -1.51 7.98 -5.93
CA CYS A 50 -1.53 9.16 -5.06
C CYS A 50 -2.94 9.49 -4.57
N GLN A 51 -3.94 9.42 -5.44
CA GLN A 51 -5.33 9.65 -5.08
C GLN A 51 -5.84 8.60 -4.09
N THR A 52 -5.57 7.32 -4.36
CA THR A 52 -6.01 6.20 -3.53
C THR A 52 -5.36 6.22 -2.15
N VAL A 53 -4.04 6.39 -2.09
CA VAL A 53 -3.29 6.48 -0.82
C VAL A 53 -3.75 7.70 -0.02
N SER A 54 -3.96 8.85 -0.67
CA SER A 54 -4.45 10.06 0.01
C SER A 54 -5.83 9.84 0.66
N ALA A 55 -6.75 9.18 -0.06
CA ALA A 55 -8.07 8.86 0.48
C ALA A 55 -7.98 7.89 1.68
N LEU A 56 -7.11 6.88 1.60
CA LEU A 56 -6.87 5.96 2.71
C LEU A 56 -6.30 6.67 3.94
N LEU A 57 -5.35 7.60 3.75
CA LEU A 57 -4.75 8.35 4.85
C LEU A 57 -5.71 9.34 5.52
N GLN A 58 -6.77 9.77 4.82
CA GLN A 58 -7.84 10.57 5.43
C GLN A 58 -8.73 9.73 6.37
N GLN A 59 -8.92 8.45 6.07
CA GLN A 59 -9.75 7.54 6.86
C GLN A 59 -8.96 6.83 7.96
N HIS A 60 -7.70 6.51 7.68
CA HIS A 60 -6.82 5.75 8.55
C HIS A 60 -5.49 6.47 8.71
N LYS A 61 -5.22 6.96 9.93
CA LYS A 61 -3.93 7.58 10.22
C LYS A 61 -2.81 6.55 10.10
N ALA A 62 -1.83 6.85 9.26
CA ALA A 62 -0.57 6.12 9.20
C ALA A 62 0.59 7.11 9.11
N ASP A 63 1.63 6.88 9.91
CA ASP A 63 2.83 7.72 9.93
C ASP A 63 3.84 7.32 8.84
N ILE A 64 3.71 6.10 8.31
CA ILE A 64 4.59 5.51 7.29
C ILE A 64 3.73 4.77 6.27
N VAL A 65 4.04 4.97 4.99
CA VAL A 65 3.50 4.20 3.86
C VAL A 65 4.63 3.36 3.27
N VAL A 66 4.36 2.08 3.05
CA VAL A 66 5.25 1.11 2.40
C VAL A 66 4.61 0.71 1.08
N MET A 67 5.30 0.97 -0.02
CA MET A 67 4.91 0.51 -1.35
C MET A 67 5.52 -0.89 -1.55
N ALA A 68 4.66 -1.91 -1.62
CA ALA A 68 5.04 -3.32 -1.67
C ALA A 68 4.86 -3.92 -3.07
#